data_AF-A0A1V5SB71-F1
#
_entry.id   AF-A0A1V5SB71-F1
#
_cell.length_a   1.000
_cell.length_b   1.000
_cell.length_c   1.000
_cell.angle_alpha   90.00
_cell.angle_beta   90.00
_cell.angle_gamma   90.00
#
_symmetry.space_group_name_H-M   'P 1'
#
loop_
_entity.id
_entity.type
_entity.pdbx_description
1 polymer ?
#
loop_
_entity_poly.entity_id
_entity_poly.type
_entity_poly.pdbx_seq_one_letter_code
_entity_poly.pdbx_strand_id
1 'polypeptide(L)' 'MDKNNGAYDSPVMYTDQPLQSGYLYRGYKNVVKNTAAINVDNIGRGRVISMVDNLNFRAFWLGTSKMFMNAIYFGNLIR' A
#
# COMPACT_ATOMS: atom_id res chain seq x y z
N MET A 1 2.58 -4.40 6.18
CA MET A 1 1.51 -5.40 6.06
C MET A 1 2.09 -6.58 5.33
N ASP A 2 1.79 -7.83 5.71
CA ASP A 2 2.35 -8.96 4.97
C ASP A 2 1.77 -9.04 3.56
N LYS A 3 2.51 -9.68 2.65
CA LYS A 3 2.04 -9.92 1.28
C LYS A 3 0.89 -10.92 1.32
N ASN A 4 -0.26 -10.55 0.75
CA ASN A 4 -1.40 -11.44 0.57
C ASN A 4 -1.14 -12.42 -0.60
N ASN A 5 -1.88 -13.53 -0.61
CA ASN A 5 -1.63 -14.65 -1.53
C ASN A 5 -2.11 -14.40 -2.96
N GLY A 6 -3.10 -13.53 -3.18
CA GLY A 6 -3.61 -13.21 -4.50
C GLY A 6 -2.66 -12.30 -5.28
N ALA A 7 -2.65 -12.47 -6.61
CA ALA A 7 -1.80 -11.68 -7.51
C ALA A 7 -2.12 -10.17 -7.47
N TYR A 8 -3.33 -9.80 -7.03
CA TYR A 8 -3.82 -8.41 -6.98
C TYR A 8 -4.12 -7.92 -5.56
N ASP A 9 -3.93 -8.76 -4.55
CA ASP A 9 -4.24 -8.44 -3.16
C ASP A 9 -3.19 -7.49 -2.57
N SER A 10 -1.94 -7.58 -3.03
CA SER A 10 -0.84 -6.70 -2.62
C SER A 10 -0.16 -6.06 -3.84
N PRO A 11 -0.82 -5.10 -4.51
CA PRO A 11 -0.33 -4.53 -5.77
C PRO A 11 0.89 -3.63 -5.59
N VAL A 12 1.19 -3.19 -4.36
CA VAL A 12 2.32 -2.31 -4.06
C VAL A 12 3.11 -2.91 -2.90
N MET A 13 4.39 -3.18 -3.19
CA MET A 13 5.33 -3.78 -2.26
C MET A 13 6.48 -2.81 -1.98
N TYR A 14 6.95 -2.78 -0.73
CA TYR A 14 8.24 -2.19 -0.42
C TYR A 14 9.37 -3.04 -1.00
N THR A 15 10.46 -2.40 -1.39
CA THR A 15 11.66 -3.07 -1.91
C THR A 15 12.52 -3.62 -0.78
N ASP A 16 13.64 -4.27 -1.12
CA ASP A 16 14.68 -4.68 -0.16
C ASP A 16 15.29 -3.49 0.60
N GLN A 17 15.21 -2.28 0.05
CA GLN A 17 15.66 -1.03 0.64
C GLN A 17 14.46 -0.09 0.83
N PRO A 18 13.62 -0.32 1.85
CA PRO A 18 12.32 0.36 1.96
C PRO A 18 12.42 1.86 2.29
N LEU A 19 13.54 2.31 2.87
CA LEU A 19 13.76 3.72 3.20
C LEU A 19 14.40 4.44 2.01
N GLN A 20 13.62 5.26 1.32
CA GLN A 20 14.13 6.14 0.26
C GLN A 20 14.53 7.53 0.79
N SER A 21 13.73 8.09 1.72
CA SER A 21 14.00 9.37 2.36
C SER A 21 13.32 9.45 3.72
N GLY A 22 13.74 10.40 4.55
CA GLY A 22 13.19 10.60 5.89
C GLY A 22 13.81 9.66 6.93
N TYR A 23 12.97 9.05 7.77
CA TYR A 23 13.41 8.27 8.91
C TYR A 23 12.68 6.93 8.99
N LEU A 24 13.46 5.85 9.11
CA LEU A 24 13.01 4.53 9.51
C LEU A 24 13.88 4.06 10.66
N TYR A 25 13.25 3.66 11.77
CA TYR A 25 14.00 3.09 12.89
C TYR A 25 14.75 1.84 12.44
N ARG A 26 16.04 1.77 12.77
CA ARG A 26 16.97 0.75 12.23
C ARG A 26 16.49 -0.68 12.50
N GLY A 27 15.86 -0.93 13.65
CA GLY A 27 15.31 -2.24 14.00
C GLY A 27 14.18 -2.73 13.09
N TYR A 28 13.44 -1.81 12.46
CA TYR A 28 12.33 -2.16 11.57
C TYR A 28 12.74 -2.39 10.13
N LYS A 29 13.98 -2.07 9.74
CA LYS A 29 14.44 -2.24 8.35
C LYS A 29 14.23 -3.68 7.85
N ASN A 30 14.49 -4.67 8.69
CA ASN A 30 14.32 -6.08 8.34
C ASN A 30 12.86 -6.55 8.36
N VAL A 31 12.00 -5.86 9.10
CA VAL A 31 10.58 -6.18 9.20
C VAL A 31 9.80 -5.58 8.03
N VAL A 32 10.21 -4.40 7.54
CA VAL A 32 9.47 -3.66 6.50
C VAL A 32 9.86 -4.09 5.08
N LYS A 33 11.10 -4.56 4.87
CA LYS A 33 11.54 -4.98 3.53
C LYS A 33 10.60 -6.05 2.95
N ASN A 34 10.29 -5.95 1.66
CA ASN A 34 9.43 -6.90 0.95
C ASN A 34 8.02 -7.10 1.55
N THR A 35 7.55 -6.16 2.36
CA THR A 35 6.17 -6.14 2.85
C THR A 35 5.28 -5.31 1.95
N ALA A 36 3.96 -5.51 2.03
CA ALA A 36 3.00 -4.75 1.28
C ALA A 36 2.80 -3.36 1.87
N ALA A 37 2.78 -2.36 0.98
CA ALA A 37 2.42 -0.97 1.28
C ALA A 37 0.92 -0.71 1.06
N ILE A 38 0.31 -1.47 0.15
CA ILE A 38 -1.13 -1.48 -0.09
C ILE A 38 -1.62 -2.93 -0.09
N ASN A 39 -2.65 -3.21 0.71
CA ASN A 39 -3.38 -4.48 0.70
C ASN A 39 -4.85 -4.27 0.35
N VAL A 40 -5.42 -5.26 -0.33
CA VAL A 40 -6.84 -5.36 -0.65
C VAL A 40 -7.37 -6.64 -0.01
N ASP A 41 -8.37 -6.48 0.85
CA ASP A 41 -9.02 -7.57 1.55
C ASP A 41 -10.51 -7.57 1.23
N ASN A 42 -11.04 -8.74 0.86
CA ASN A 42 -12.46 -8.95 0.60
C ASN A 42 -13.18 -9.30 1.91
N ILE A 43 -14.16 -8.50 2.31
CA ILE A 43 -14.97 -8.75 3.51
C ILE A 43 -16.45 -8.78 3.13
N GLY A 44 -17.01 -9.99 3.07
CA GLY A 44 -18.39 -10.21 2.66
C GLY A 44 -18.63 -9.73 1.23
N ARG A 45 -19.49 -8.71 1.08
CA ARG A 45 -19.78 -8.06 -0.22
C ARG A 45 -18.96 -6.79 -0.46
N GLY A 46 -18.16 -6.38 0.52
CA GLY A 46 -17.35 -5.17 0.47
C GLY A 46 -15.86 -5.46 0.32
N ARG A 47 -15.09 -4.39 0.17
CA ARG A 47 -13.64 -4.41 0.11
C ARG A 47 -13.05 -3.43 1.10
N VAL A 48 -11.93 -3.85 1.69
CA VAL A 48 -11.08 -3.00 2.51
C VAL A 48 -9.77 -2.82 1.75
N ILE A 49 -9.45 -1.57 1.38
CA ILE A 49 -8.19 -1.22 0.75
C ILE A 49 -7.35 -0.46 1.77
N SER A 50 -6.32 -1.11 2.29
CA SER A 50 -5.45 -0.59 3.33
C SER A 50 -4.19 0.03 2.72
N MET A 51 -3.79 1.21 3.19
CA MET A 51 -2.57 1.90 2.75
C MET A 51 -1.76 2.29 4.01
N VAL A 52 -0.46 2.00 4.01
CA VAL A 52 0.41 2.30 5.16
C VAL A 52 0.68 3.81 5.28
N ASP A 53 0.81 4.50 4.15
CA ASP A 53 1.16 5.92 4.06
C ASP A 53 -0.03 6.79 3.67
N ASN A 54 0.04 8.09 4.01
CA ASN A 54 -0.94 9.06 3.55
C ASN A 54 -0.61 9.57 2.14
N LEU A 55 -1.23 8.94 1.14
CA LEU A 55 -1.00 9.21 -0.28
C LEU A 55 -1.52 10.59 -0.76
N ASN A 56 -2.25 11.33 0.08
CA ASN A 56 -2.77 12.67 -0.23
C ASN A 56 -2.11 13.77 0.61
N PHE A 57 -1.09 13.44 1.41
CA PHE A 57 -0.50 14.41 2.32
C PHE A 57 0.23 15.53 1.57
N ARG A 58 -0.38 16.73 1.57
CA ARG A 58 0.20 18.00 1.08
C ARG A 58 0.86 17.93 -0.30
N ALA A 59 0.38 17.05 -1.18
CA ALA A 59 1.00 16.80 -2.48
C ALA A 59 2.52 16.50 -2.40
N PHE A 60 2.99 15.93 -1.28
CA PHE A 60 4.40 15.55 -1.10
C PHE A 60 4.86 14.59 -2.21
N TRP A 61 3.93 13.76 -2.69
CA TRP A 61 4.04 12.93 -3.87
C TRP A 61 2.88 13.22 -4.81
N LEU A 62 3.09 14.07 -5.83
CA LEU A 62 2.00 14.53 -6.71
C LEU A 62 1.22 13.37 -7.37
N GLY A 63 1.89 12.25 -7.66
CA GLY A 63 1.29 11.09 -8.33
C GLY A 63 0.52 10.13 -7.42
N THR A 64 0.75 10.13 -6.10
CA THR A 64 0.17 9.09 -5.22
C THR A 64 -1.32 9.28 -4.96
N SER A 65 -1.84 10.49 -5.15
CA SER A 65 -3.28 10.78 -5.08
C SER A 65 -4.10 9.91 -6.06
N LYS A 66 -3.50 9.55 -7.20
CA LYS A 66 -4.12 8.65 -8.19
C LYS A 66 -4.41 7.26 -7.61
N MET A 67 -3.54 6.73 -6.76
CA MET A 67 -3.77 5.43 -6.11
C MET A 67 -5.00 5.47 -5.19
N PHE A 68 -5.15 6.57 -4.45
CA PHE A 68 -6.34 6.79 -3.61
C PHE A 68 -7.61 6.93 -4.45
N MET A 69 -7.58 7.72 -5.53
CA MET A 69 -8.73 7.84 -6.45
C MET A 69 -9.10 6.48 -7.07
N ASN A 70 -8.10 5.67 -7.46
CA ASN A 70 -8.35 4.34 -8.00
C ASN A 70 -9.04 3.43 -6.98
N ALA A 71 -8.67 3.51 -5.70
CA ALA A 71 -9.34 2.74 -4.64
C ALA A 71 -10.83 3.11 -4.53
N ILE A 72 -11.18 4.39 -4.67
CA ILE A 72 -12.58 4.86 -4.61
C ILE A 72 -13.36 4.45 -5.86
N TYR A 73 -12.86 4.80 -7.05
CA TYR A 73 -13.62 4.65 -8.29
C TYR A 73 -13.55 3.24 -8.88
N PHE A 74 -12.40 2.58 -8.72
CA PHE A 74 -12.13 1.27 -9.32
C PHE A 74 -11.99 0.15 -8.29
N GLY A 75 -12.15 0.43 -6.99
CA GLY A 75 -12.21 -0.59 -5.94
C GLY A 75 -13.15 -1.72 -6.35
N ASN A 76 -14.38 -1.35 -6.75
CA ASN A 76 -15.25 -1.94 -7.79
C ASN A 76 -14.78 -3.23 -8.51
N LEU A 77 -13.64 -3.12 -9.19
CA LEU A 77 -13.18 -4.04 -10.21
C LEU A 77 -12.17 -5.07 -9.68
N ILE A 78 -11.66 -4.88 -8.46
CA ILE A 78 -10.59 -5.71 -7.89
C ILE A 78 -11.21 -6.99 -7.28
N ARG A 79 -10.99 -8.14 -7.92
CA ARG A 79 -11.64 -9.40 -7.55
C ARG A 79 -11.16 -9.94 -6.21
#